data_AF-A0A950NLX6-F1
#
_entry.id   AF-A0A950NLX6-F1
#
_cell.length_a   1.000
_cell.length_b   1.000
_cell.length_c   1.000
_cell.angle_alpha   90.00
_cell.angle_beta   90.00
_cell.angle_gamma   90.00
#
_symmetry.space_group_name_H-M   'P 1'
#
loop_
_entity.id
_entity.type
_entity.pdbx_description
1 polymer ?
#
loop_
_entity_poly.entity_id
_entity_poly.type
_entity_poly.pdbx_seq_one_letter_code
_entity_poly.pdbx_strand_id
1 'polypeptide(L)' 'LTDAAFGVDGIDRVEIHCDETNAASAGVPRRLGFALEAIVPRPPEAPAETGREMVWVATRSPAP' A
#
# COMPACT_ATOMS: atom_id res chain seq x y z
N LEU A 1 0.93 -12.50 3.81
CA LEU A 1 1.85 -11.64 3.03
C LEU A 1 2.42 -10.54 3.92
N THR A 2 1.58 -9.80 4.65
CA THR A 2 2.01 -8.76 5.59
C THR A 2 2.89 -9.28 6.74
N ASP A 3 2.55 -10.43 7.34
CA ASP A 3 3.36 -11.04 8.41
C ASP A 3 4.78 -11.44 7.94
N ALA A 4 4.95 -11.75 6.66
CA ALA A 4 6.26 -12.07 6.10
C ALA A 4 7.14 -10.82 5.95
N ALA A 5 6.53 -9.66 5.66
CA ALA A 5 7.26 -8.39 5.51
C ALA A 5 7.76 -7.86 6.87
N PHE A 6 6.94 -7.95 7.93
CA PHE A 6 7.37 -7.60 9.29
C PHE A 6 8.20 -8.69 9.99
N GLY A 7 8.32 -9.87 9.38
CA GLY A 7 9.22 -10.94 9.82
C GLY A 7 10.68 -10.72 9.42
N VAL A 8 10.98 -9.71 8.61
CA VAL A 8 12.34 -9.29 8.28
C VAL A 8 12.79 -8.24 9.29
N ASP A 9 13.88 -8.51 10.01
CA ASP A 9 14.45 -7.56 10.96
C ASP A 9 14.84 -6.24 10.27
N GLY A 10 14.41 -5.13 10.88
CA GLY A 10 14.66 -3.78 10.38
C GLY A 10 13.62 -3.24 9.38
N ILE A 11 12.56 -3.99 9.05
CA ILE A 11 11.42 -3.45 8.29
C ILE A 11 10.39 -2.87 9.25
N ASP A 12 10.38 -1.54 9.36
CA ASP A 12 9.44 -0.79 10.21
C ASP A 12 8.19 -0.33 9.45
N ARG A 13 8.27 -0.26 8.12
CA ARG A 13 7.25 0.30 7.23
C ARG A 13 7.10 -0.57 5.99
N VAL A 14 5.86 -0.94 5.69
CA VAL A 14 5.47 -1.70 4.50
C VAL A 14 4.46 -0.88 3.72
N GLU A 15 4.65 -0.80 2.41
CA GLU A 15 3.78 -0.04 1.52
C GLU A 15 3.13 -0.94 0.47
N ILE A 16 1.87 -0.64 0.14
CA ILE A 16 1.16 -1.20 -1.01
C ILE A 16 0.77 -0.04 -1.91
N HIS A 17 1.14 -0.15 -3.17
CA HIS A 17 0.91 0.87 -4.19
C HIS A 17 -0.09 0.32 -5.21
N CYS A 18 -1.18 1.06 -5.47
CA CYS A 18 -2.14 0.67 -6.51
C CYS A 18 -2.87 1.88 -7.09
N ASP A 19 -3.23 1.81 -8.38
CA ASP A 19 -4.01 2.87 -9.04
C ASP A 19 -5.38 3.07 -8.36
N GLU A 20 -5.85 4.33 -8.27
CA GLU A 20 -7.13 4.64 -7.61
C GLU A 20 -8.33 3.91 -8.23
N THR A 21 -8.25 3.60 -9.53
CA THR A 21 -9.33 2.92 -10.26
C THR A 21 -9.38 1.42 -10.00
N ASN A 22 -8.31 0.84 -9.43
CA ASN A 22 -8.27 -0.57 -9.10
C ASN A 22 -8.90 -0.85 -7.72
N ALA A 23 -10.23 -0.69 -7.65
CA ALA A 23 -11.00 -0.89 -6.42
C ALA A 23 -10.83 -2.30 -5.82
N ALA A 24 -10.58 -3.32 -6.66
CA ALA A 24 -10.29 -4.67 -6.21
C ALA A 24 -8.98 -4.74 -5.42
N SER A 25 -7.90 -4.17 -5.97
CA SER A 25 -6.61 -4.08 -5.28
C SER A 25 -6.65 -3.15 -4.07
N ALA A 26 -7.48 -2.09 -4.09
CA ALA A 26 -7.70 -1.20 -2.94
C ALA A 26 -8.41 -1.89 -1.76
N GLY A 27 -9.15 -2.96 -2.01
CA GLY A 27 -9.81 -3.76 -0.96
C GLY A 27 -8.83 -4.58 -0.11
N VAL A 28 -7.70 -4.99 -0.69
CA VAL A 28 -6.67 -5.79 -0.01
C VAL A 28 -6.01 -5.04 1.16
N PRO A 29 -5.40 -3.83 0.98
CA PRO A 29 -4.77 -3.09 2.08
C PRO A 29 -5.78 -2.75 3.18
N ARG A 30 -7.01 -2.37 2.81
CA ARG A 30 -8.11 -2.13 3.77
C ARG A 30 -8.41 -3.35 4.64
N ARG A 31 -8.50 -4.53 4.04
CA ARG A 31 -8.76 -5.78 4.77
C ARG A 31 -7.58 -6.21 5.65
N LEU A 32 -6.36 -5.83 5.27
CA LEU A 32 -5.13 -6.11 6.00
C LEU A 32 -4.80 -5.05 7.07
N GLY A 33 -5.60 -3.99 7.20
CA GLY A 33 -5.41 -2.94 8.22
C GLY A 33 -4.37 -1.87 7.85
N PHE A 34 -3.95 -1.77 6.59
CA PHE A 34 -3.12 -0.67 6.12
C PHE A 34 -3.94 0.63 6.10
N ALA A 35 -3.29 1.74 6.45
CA ALA A 35 -3.86 3.07 6.32
C ALA A 35 -3.53 3.66 4.95
N LEU A 36 -4.49 4.32 4.30
CA LEU A 36 -4.19 5.12 3.11
C LEU A 36 -3.44 6.38 3.57
N GLU A 37 -2.17 6.51 3.19
CA GLU A 37 -1.34 7.66 3.56
C GLU A 37 -1.45 8.79 2.52
N ALA A 38 -1.41 8.44 1.23
CA ALA A 38 -1.43 9.44 0.17
C ALA A 38 -2.04 8.90 -1.12
N ILE A 39 -2.47 9.83 -1.98
CA ILE A 39 -2.70 9.59 -3.40
C ILE A 39 -1.77 10.54 -4.15
N VAL A 40 -0.82 9.97 -4.90
CA VAL A 40 0.25 10.73 -5.57
C VAL A 40 0.15 10.56 -7.09
N PRO A 41 0.54 11.58 -7.87
CA PRO A 41 0.64 11.42 -9.32
C PRO A 41 1.76 10.44 -9.67
N ARG A 42 1.44 9.43 -10.50
CA ARG A 42 2.40 8.47 -11.07
C ARG A 42 2.26 8.55 -12.59
N PRO A 43 3.35 8.56 -13.37
CA PRO A 43 3.23 8.44 -14.82
C PRO A 43 2.55 7.10 -15.16
N PRO A 44 1.48 7.08 -15.98
CA PRO A 44 0.80 5.85 -16.33
C PRO A 44 1.73 4.94 -17.13
N GLU A 45 1.91 3.72 -16.67
CA GLU A 45 2.64 2.63 -17.32
C GLU A 45 1.72 1.77 -18.19
N ALA A 46 0.42 1.80 -17.92
CA ALA A 46 -0.60 1.13 -18.73
C ALA A 46 -1.70 2.09 -19.22
N PRO A 47 -2.33 1.84 -20.38
CA PRO A 47 -3.39 2.72 -20.94
C PRO A 47 -4.63 2.89 -20.05
N ALA A 48 -4.84 1.98 -19.09
CA ALA A 48 -5.97 2.00 -18.17
C ALA A 48 -5.66 2.70 -16.84
N GLU A 49 -4.42 3.15 -16.63
CA GLU A 49 -4.03 3.86 -15.42
C GLU A 49 -4.42 5.33 -15.53
N THR A 50 -4.87 5.90 -14.41
CA THR A 50 -5.27 7.31 -14.33
C THR A 50 -4.08 8.25 -14.11
N GLY A 51 -2.92 7.65 -13.87
CA GLY A 51 -1.72 8.35 -13.44
C GLY A 51 -1.80 8.79 -11.97
N ARG A 52 -2.60 8.09 -11.15
CA ARG A 52 -2.74 8.36 -9.73
C ARG A 52 -2.63 7.07 -8.94
N GLU A 53 -1.71 7.08 -7.99
CA GLU A 53 -1.37 5.93 -7.17
C GLU A 53 -1.76 6.18 -5.73
N MET A 54 -2.53 5.26 -5.16
CA MET A 54 -2.79 5.17 -3.74
C MET A 54 -1.61 4.48 -3.04
N VAL A 55 -1.07 5.15 -2.03
CA VAL A 55 0.00 4.64 -1.16
C VAL A 55 -0.61 4.23 0.17
N TRP A 56 -0.65 2.93 0.41
CA TRP A 56 -1.16 2.34 1.65
C TRP A 56 0.02 1.92 2.53
N VAL A 57 -0.01 2.30 3.80
CA VAL A 57 1.09 2.08 4.74
C VAL A 57 0.63 1.25 5.93
N ALA A 58 1.43 0.25 6.29
CA ALA A 58 1.39 -0.40 7.59
C ALA A 58 2.75 -0.19 8.26
N THR A 59 2.73 0.26 9.50
CA THR A 59 3.92 0.35 10.34
C THR A 59 3.87 -0.72 11.39
N ARG A 60 5.03 -1.28 11.77
CA ARG A 60 5.12 -2.09 12.97
C ARG A 60 4.81 -1.16 14.13
N SER A 61 3.68 -1.36 14.82
CA SER A 61 3.50 -0.69 16.12
C SER A 61 4.71 -1.05 16.96
N PRO A 62 5.41 -0.08 17.58
CA PRO A 62 6.47 -0.41 18.51
C PRO A 62 5.87 -1.39 19.53
N ALA A 63 6.54 -2.52 19.75
CA ALA A 63 6.17 -3.41 20.83
C ALA A 63 6.13 -2.57 22.13
N PRO A 64 5.10 -2.73 22.98
CA PRO A 64 4.99 -1.97 24.23
C PRO A 64 6.17 -2.22 25.17
#